data_AF-A0A5N6ENW0-F1
#
_entry.id   AF-A0A5N6ENW0-F1
#
_cell.length_a   1.000
_cell.length_b   1.000
_cell.length_c   1.000
_cell.angle_alpha   90.00
_cell.angle_beta   90.00
_cell.angle_gamma   90.00
#
_symmetry.space_group_name_H-M   'P 1'
#
loop_
_entity.id
_entity.type
_entity.pdbx_description
1 polymer ?
#
loop_
_entity_poly.entity_id
_entity_poly.type
_entity_poly.pdbx_seq_one_letter_code
_entity_poly.pdbx_strand_id
1 'polypeptide(L)'
;MRSCNNAGVRGIRLNMCTRGNPLNKAAVIAAAECVRSFGWVINVYIALEQIVEFAPLVPQIGLPVAINHIGAPDQARGPGRLQPGYAEFMDLLRTGQL
;
A
#
# COMPACT_ATOMS: atom_id res chain seq x y z
N MET A 1 11.07 -8.60 -15.48
CA MET A 1 11.66 -7.74 -14.43
C MET A 1 13.06 -7.22 -14.74
N ARG A 2 14.07 -8.04 -15.11
CA ARG A 2 15.43 -7.51 -15.41
C ARG A 2 15.48 -6.46 -16.53
N SER A 3 14.77 -6.69 -17.65
CA SER A 3 14.67 -5.69 -18.73
C SER A 3 14.11 -4.35 -18.22
N CYS A 4 13.02 -4.39 -17.45
CA CYS A 4 12.44 -3.20 -16.81
C CYS A 4 13.42 -2.50 -15.86
N ASN A 5 14.19 -3.27 -15.07
CA ASN A 5 15.23 -2.72 -14.21
C ASN A 5 16.31 -1.98 -15.00
N ASN A 6 16.77 -2.58 -16.11
CA ASN A 6 17.77 -1.97 -16.99
C ASN A 6 17.20 -0.74 -17.70
N ALA A 7 15.90 -0.71 -17.98
CA ALA A 7 15.18 0.45 -18.51
C ALA A 7 14.88 1.54 -17.47
N GLY A 8 15.32 1.39 -16.21
CA GLY A 8 15.19 2.42 -15.17
C GLY A 8 13.95 2.30 -14.28
N VAL A 9 13.14 1.24 -14.40
CA VAL A 9 12.00 1.02 -13.48
C VAL A 9 12.52 0.71 -12.08
N ARG A 10 11.92 1.32 -11.05
CA ARG A 10 12.31 1.18 -9.63
C ARG A 10 11.15 0.88 -8.69
N GLY A 11 9.98 0.62 -9.25
CA GLY A 11 8.77 0.43 -8.47
C GLY A 11 7.64 -0.21 -9.26
N ILE A 12 6.68 -0.76 -8.54
CA ILE A 12 5.41 -1.22 -9.07
C ILE A 12 4.26 -0.43 -8.45
N ARG A 13 3.10 -0.43 -9.11
CA ARG A 13 1.88 0.18 -8.60
C ARG A 13 0.79 -0.86 -8.46
N LEU A 14 0.26 -1.01 -7.25
CA LEU A 14 -0.92 -1.80 -6.94
C LEU A 14 -2.11 -0.85 -6.81
N ASN A 15 -3.08 -0.99 -7.71
CA ASN A 15 -4.35 -0.29 -7.60
C ASN A 15 -5.38 -1.24 -6.96
N MET A 16 -5.62 -1.05 -5.68
CA MET A 16 -6.55 -1.87 -4.89
C MET A 16 -7.88 -1.15 -4.64
N CYS A 17 -7.94 0.15 -4.91
CA CYS A 17 -9.12 0.96 -4.73
C CYS A 17 -10.07 0.83 -5.94
N THR A 18 -10.60 -0.38 -6.16
CA THR A 18 -11.86 -0.56 -6.89
C THR A 18 -12.96 -0.58 -5.82
N ARG A 19 -13.77 0.48 -5.74
CA ARG A 19 -14.74 0.69 -4.64
C ARG A 19 -15.55 -0.60 -4.39
N GLY A 20 -15.51 -1.08 -3.14
CA GLY A 20 -16.29 -2.23 -2.69
C GLY A 20 -15.59 -3.60 -2.78
N ASN A 21 -14.42 -3.72 -3.40
CA ASN A 21 -13.70 -4.99 -3.43
C ASN A 21 -12.85 -5.18 -2.16
N PRO A 22 -12.86 -6.38 -1.55
CA PRO A 22 -12.02 -6.68 -0.40
C PRO A 22 -10.54 -6.65 -0.78
N LEU A 23 -9.68 -6.38 0.22
CA LEU A 23 -8.23 -6.42 0.06
C LEU A 23 -7.78 -7.84 -0.33
N ASN A 24 -7.15 -7.99 -1.50
CA ASN A 24 -6.54 -9.26 -1.89
C ASN A 24 -5.10 -9.36 -1.36
N LYS A 25 -4.97 -9.86 -0.13
CA LYS A 25 -3.68 -10.01 0.58
C LYS A 25 -2.70 -10.89 -0.20
N ALA A 26 -3.18 -11.97 -0.81
CA ALA A 26 -2.36 -12.89 -1.59
C ALA A 26 -1.75 -12.20 -2.82
N ALA A 27 -2.51 -11.35 -3.50
CA ALA A 27 -2.01 -10.57 -4.63
C ALA A 27 -0.93 -9.56 -4.22
N VAL A 28 -1.08 -8.91 -3.05
CA VAL A 28 -0.06 -8.01 -2.50
C VAL A 28 1.26 -8.75 -2.24
N ILE A 29 1.18 -9.89 -1.57
CA ILE A 29 2.36 -10.72 -1.27
C ILE A 29 3.01 -11.19 -2.57
N ALA A 30 2.24 -11.74 -3.51
CA ALA A 30 2.76 -12.20 -4.80
C ALA A 30 3.44 -11.08 -5.59
N ALA A 31 2.89 -9.86 -5.55
CA ALA A 31 3.51 -8.70 -6.18
C ALA A 31 4.84 -8.31 -5.50
N ALA A 32 4.90 -8.35 -4.17
CA ALA A 32 6.13 -8.10 -3.43
C ALA A 32 7.22 -9.15 -3.75
N GLU A 33 6.85 -10.43 -3.80
CA GLU A 33 7.76 -11.53 -4.22
C GLU A 33 8.40 -11.24 -5.59
N CYS A 34 7.59 -10.80 -6.56
CA CYS A 34 8.05 -10.55 -7.94
C CYS A 34 9.15 -9.49 -8.04
N VAL A 35 9.19 -8.53 -7.11
CA VAL A 35 10.11 -7.39 -7.14
C VAL A 35 11.15 -7.41 -6.02
N ARG A 36 11.11 -8.41 -5.11
CA ARG A 36 11.98 -8.44 -3.94
C ARG A 36 13.47 -8.40 -4.27
N SER A 37 13.89 -9.17 -5.28
CA SER A 37 15.31 -9.22 -5.69
C SER A 37 15.84 -7.89 -6.24
N PHE A 38 14.98 -6.91 -6.51
CA PHE A 38 15.36 -5.59 -7.01
C PHE A 38 15.26 -4.48 -5.96
N GLY A 39 14.70 -4.76 -4.77
CA GLY A 39 14.53 -3.75 -3.72
C GLY A 39 13.60 -2.59 -4.11
N TRP A 40 12.67 -2.83 -5.03
CA TRP A 40 11.80 -1.79 -5.59
C TRP A 40 10.70 -1.33 -4.63
N VAL A 41 10.27 -0.07 -4.77
CA VAL A 41 9.15 0.50 -4.02
C VAL A 41 7.81 -0.05 -4.53
N ILE A 42 6.90 -0.37 -3.61
CA ILE A 42 5.52 -0.74 -3.93
C ILE A 42 4.63 0.46 -3.65
N ASN A 43 4.16 1.12 -4.71
CA ASN A 43 3.17 2.19 -4.60
C ASN A 43 1.77 1.57 -4.54
N VAL A 44 1.01 1.92 -3.51
CA VAL A 44 -0.29 1.33 -3.21
C VAL A 44 -1.36 2.41 -3.23
N TYR A 45 -2.35 2.23 -4.10
CA TYR A 45 -3.59 3.00 -4.03
C TYR A 45 -4.68 2.14 -3.38
N ILE A 46 -5.08 2.53 -2.18
CA ILE A 46 -5.97 1.80 -1.27
C ILE A 46 -6.90 2.80 -0.56
N ALA A 47 -8.12 2.38 -0.21
CA ALA A 47 -9.05 3.21 0.58
C ALA A 47 -8.65 3.21 2.07
N LEU A 48 -8.97 4.29 2.78
CA LEU A 48 -8.49 4.51 4.14
C LEU A 48 -8.99 3.40 5.06
N GLU A 49 -10.25 3.01 4.91
CA GLU A 49 -10.87 1.91 5.65
C GLU A 49 -10.18 0.56 5.46
N GLN A 50 -9.56 0.30 4.31
CA GLN A 50 -8.86 -0.94 4.03
C GLN A 50 -7.46 -0.96 4.66
N ILE A 51 -6.95 0.18 5.15
CA ILE A 51 -5.66 0.24 5.85
C ILE A 51 -5.70 -0.57 7.15
N VAL A 52 -6.87 -0.71 7.78
CA VAL A 52 -7.07 -1.59 8.94
C VAL A 52 -6.57 -3.01 8.66
N GLU A 53 -6.85 -3.54 7.47
CA GLU A 53 -6.42 -4.88 7.07
C GLU A 53 -5.04 -4.93 6.41
N PHE A 54 -4.60 -3.82 5.82
CA PHE A 54 -3.33 -3.73 5.11
C PHE A 54 -2.16 -3.50 6.06
N ALA A 55 -2.33 -2.73 7.14
CA ALA A 55 -1.25 -2.37 8.04
C ALA A 55 -0.49 -3.57 8.62
N PRO A 56 -1.15 -4.68 9.06
CA PRO A 56 -0.44 -5.87 9.51
C PRO A 56 0.41 -6.57 8.44
N LEU A 57 0.16 -6.30 7.15
CA LEU A 57 0.91 -6.87 6.03
C LEU A 57 2.18 -6.09 5.71
N VAL A 58 2.22 -4.79 6.01
CA VAL A 58 3.35 -3.91 5.65
C VAL A 58 4.69 -4.44 6.17
N PRO A 59 4.82 -4.87 7.44
CA PRO A 59 6.08 -5.45 7.94
C PRO A 59 6.49 -6.74 7.23
N GLN A 60 5.52 -7.51 6.72
CA GLN A 60 5.77 -8.79 6.05
C GLN A 60 6.27 -8.62 4.61
N ILE A 61 6.00 -7.46 3.99
CA ILE A 61 6.44 -7.15 2.62
C ILE A 61 7.97 -7.05 2.55
N GLY A 62 8.60 -6.42 3.55
CA GLY A 62 10.06 -6.26 3.63
C GLY A 62 10.67 -5.40 2.53
N LEU A 63 9.87 -4.56 1.88
CA LEU A 63 10.26 -3.62 0.82
C LEU A 63 9.66 -2.25 1.12
N PRO A 64 10.21 -1.15 0.57
CA PRO A 64 9.62 0.18 0.71
C PRO A 64 8.19 0.19 0.17
N VAL A 65 7.25 0.72 0.96
CA VAL A 65 5.84 0.86 0.59
C VAL A 65 5.47 2.34 0.61
N ALA A 66 4.81 2.82 -0.44
CA ALA A 66 4.28 4.18 -0.48
C ALA A 66 2.76 4.12 -0.67
N ILE A 67 2.01 4.82 0.17
CA ILE A 67 0.54 4.92 0.04
C ILE A 67 0.17 6.18 -0.75
N ASN A 68 -0.57 6.00 -1.83
CA ASN A 68 -1.05 7.09 -2.68
C ASN A 68 -2.20 7.86 -2.01
N HIS A 69 -2.30 9.15 -2.33
CA HIS A 69 -3.44 10.00 -1.95
C HIS A 69 -3.79 9.99 -0.45
N ILE A 70 -2.79 9.83 0.42
CA ILE A 70 -2.99 9.85 1.89
C ILE A 70 -4.01 8.78 2.33
N GLY A 71 -3.98 7.62 1.67
CA GLY A 71 -4.93 6.54 1.93
C GLY A 71 -6.35 6.81 1.41
N ALA A 72 -6.55 7.80 0.53
CA ALA A 72 -7.83 8.03 -0.15
C ALA A 72 -9.06 8.03 0.79
N PRO A 73 -9.14 8.93 1.79
CA PRO A 73 -10.31 9.07 2.66
C PRO A 73 -11.59 9.30 1.86
N ASP A 74 -12.69 8.73 2.32
CA ASP A 74 -14.01 8.91 1.71
C ASP A 74 -14.59 10.27 2.08
N GLN A 75 -14.69 11.18 1.12
CA GLN A 75 -15.20 12.53 1.33
C GLN A 75 -16.65 12.54 1.86
N ALA A 76 -17.44 11.50 1.59
CA ALA A 76 -18.81 11.40 2.07
C ALA A 76 -18.91 11.06 3.57
N ARG A 77 -17.82 10.56 4.19
CA ARG A 77 -17.78 10.13 5.60
C ARG A 77 -17.23 11.20 6.54
N GLY A 78 -17.02 12.42 6.05
CA GLY A 78 -16.47 13.52 6.84
C GLY A 78 -14.94 13.46 6.98
N PRO A 79 -14.36 14.14 7.99
CA PRO A 79 -12.90 14.27 8.13
C PRO A 79 -12.16 12.93 8.22
N GLY A 80 -11.07 12.76 7.46
CA GLY A 80 -10.28 11.52 7.41
C GLY A 80 -9.82 11.00 8.77
N ARG A 81 -9.50 11.89 9.72
CA ARG A 81 -9.11 11.54 11.10
C ARG A 81 -10.17 10.78 11.91
N LEU A 82 -11.42 10.81 11.46
CA LEU A 82 -12.54 10.11 12.09
C LEU A 82 -12.91 8.81 11.36
N GLN A 83 -12.24 8.51 10.24
CA GLN A 83 -12.54 7.34 9.42
C GLN A 83 -11.71 6.12 9.87
N PRO A 84 -12.24 4.89 9.68
CA PRO A 84 -11.49 3.66 9.95
C PRO A 84 -10.17 3.63 9.16
N GLY A 85 -9.12 3.07 9.76
CA GLY A 85 -7.79 2.97 9.14
C GLY A 85 -6.88 4.18 9.33
N TYR A 86 -7.40 5.31 9.84
CA TYR A 86 -6.58 6.49 10.10
C TYR A 86 -5.52 6.24 11.18
N ALA A 87 -5.89 5.59 12.29
CA ALA A 87 -4.96 5.32 13.38
C ALA A 87 -3.79 4.43 12.90
N GLU A 88 -4.13 3.37 12.17
CA GLU A 88 -3.18 2.45 11.57
C GLU A 88 -2.28 3.15 10.55
N PHE A 89 -2.85 4.02 9.70
CA PHE A 89 -2.08 4.81 8.74
C PHE A 89 -1.04 5.72 9.44
N MET A 90 -1.46 6.40 10.52
CA MET A 90 -0.56 7.25 11.30
C MET A 90 0.52 6.44 12.02
N ASP A 91 0.20 5.25 12.52
CA ASP A 91 1.18 4.36 13.15
C ASP A 91 2.21 3.85 12.15
N LEU A 92 1.81 3.49 10.93
CA LEU A 92 2.73 3.10 9.87
C LEU A 92 3.72 4.24 9.53
N LEU A 93 3.23 5.48 9.40
CA LEU A 93 4.07 6.67 9.19
C LEU A 93 5.02 6.91 10.37
N ARG A 94 4.50 6.86 11.60
CA ARG A 94 5.28 7.09 12.84
C ARG A 94 6.40 6.08 13.02
N THR A 95 6.18 4.85 12.57
CA THR A 95 7.14 3.74 12.70
C THR A 95 8.10 3.63 11.50
N GLY A 96 7.96 4.49 10.48
CA GLY A 96 8.80 4.45 9.28
C GLY A 96 8.55 3.22 8.41
N GLN A 97 7.36 2.62 8.52
CA GLN A 97 6.94 1.49 7.68
C GLN A 97 6.39 1.94 6.31
N LEU A 98 6.18 3.25 6.15
CA LEU A 98 5.81 3.95 4.91
C LEU A 98 6.81 5.07 4.61
#